data_AF-A0A9P9D5U4-F1
#
_entry.id   AF-A0A9P9D5U4-F1
#
_cell.length_a   1.000
_cell.length_b   1.000
_cell.length_c   1.000
_cell.angle_alpha   90.00
_cell.angle_beta   90.00
_cell.angle_gamma   90.00
#
_symmetry.space_group_name_H-M   'P 1'
#
loop_
_entity.id
_entity.type
_entity.pdbx_description
1 polymer ?
#
loop_
_entity_poly.entity_id
_entity_poly.type
_entity_poly.pdbx_seq_one_letter_code
_entity_poly.pdbx_strand_id
1 'polypeptide(L)'
;MAKYQTMFVVLAVALSHSIGVAASTDDTELVEPLFLDTSVHDVTNHTEGMPSFEPWASQYVAAIHEKRFGDAIWARYHMLGEVKNGIVGDTNLTVLESIKEDAMGYKAYAAEEFVEALSIYANTSNEDTRTDVLDLISNVTVKNVSHLEDRTTFGIQCSGNHLAFRSSCYRLLDLMSKEKLYIGARRRVYAINSCHLMVGPPRQGRDVTYYTAHAVGRLIEEQCSRVPSCCNAVKVSGYSPMNSGHRKICLSSKSSGCY
;
A
#
# COMPACT_ATOMS: atom_id res chain seq x y z
N MET A 1 64.29 16.98 59.45
CA MET A 1 63.02 16.41 59.94
C MET A 1 61.89 16.94 59.05
N ALA A 2 61.05 16.02 58.54
CA ALA A 2 59.67 16.13 57.98
C ALA A 2 59.30 17.37 57.10
N LYS A 3 59.00 17.26 55.79
CA LYS A 3 57.90 16.60 55.02
C LYS A 3 56.65 17.50 54.81
N TYR A 4 55.98 17.27 53.67
CA TYR A 4 54.74 17.85 53.07
C TYR A 4 55.00 19.04 52.11
N GLN A 5 54.95 18.98 50.76
CA GLN A 5 54.21 18.21 49.73
C GLN A 5 52.72 18.57 49.59
N THR A 6 52.38 19.40 48.59
CA THR A 6 51.12 19.48 47.78
C THR A 6 51.20 20.75 46.91
N MET A 7 50.71 20.89 45.68
CA MET A 7 50.12 20.01 44.68
C MET A 7 50.06 20.83 43.36
N PHE A 8 50.48 20.27 42.23
CA PHE A 8 50.28 20.86 40.90
C PHE A 8 48.81 20.69 40.48
N VAL A 9 48.15 21.76 40.04
CA VAL A 9 46.87 21.68 39.32
C VAL A 9 47.18 21.80 37.83
N VAL A 10 47.11 20.68 37.11
CA VAL A 10 47.12 20.66 35.65
C VAL A 10 45.67 20.56 35.18
N LEU A 11 45.19 21.61 34.51
CA LEU A 11 43.88 21.61 33.86
C LEU A 11 43.99 20.85 32.53
N ALA A 12 43.42 19.64 32.46
CA ALA A 12 43.25 18.91 31.20
C ALA A 12 41.90 19.30 30.58
N VAL A 13 41.93 19.98 29.43
CA VAL A 13 40.74 20.24 28.61
C VAL A 13 40.44 18.97 27.80
N ALA A 14 39.38 18.26 28.17
CA ALA A 14 38.89 17.13 27.40
C ALA A 14 38.13 17.64 26.16
N LEU A 15 38.71 17.43 24.97
CA LEU A 15 38.00 17.51 23.69
C LEU A 15 37.04 16.32 23.60
N SER A 16 35.79 16.55 23.98
CA SER A 16 34.68 15.63 23.69
C SER A 16 34.52 15.51 22.18
N HIS A 17 34.98 14.41 21.61
CA HIS A 17 34.59 13.99 20.27
C HIS A 17 33.15 13.51 20.34
N SER A 18 32.21 14.32 19.88
CA SER A 18 30.86 13.88 19.57
C SER A 18 30.97 12.93 18.39
N ILE A 19 31.04 11.63 18.66
CA ILE A 19 30.77 10.61 17.65
C ILE A 19 29.32 10.85 17.25
N GLY A 20 29.11 11.47 16.09
CA GLY A 20 27.82 11.51 15.45
C GLY A 20 27.42 10.07 15.15
N VAL A 21 26.61 9.49 16.03
CA VAL A 21 25.92 8.23 15.77
C VAL A 21 25.03 8.52 14.58
N ALA A 22 25.43 8.01 13.41
CA ALA A 22 24.54 7.90 12.27
C ALA A 22 23.31 7.16 12.78
N ALA A 23 22.16 7.84 12.74
CA ALA A 23 20.88 7.23 13.05
C ALA A 23 20.74 6.02 12.13
N SER A 24 20.80 4.81 12.70
CA SER A 24 20.40 3.61 12.01
C SER A 24 18.92 3.80 11.70
N THR A 25 18.60 4.05 10.43
CA THR A 25 17.24 3.96 9.94
C THR A 25 16.83 2.52 10.17
N ASP A 26 15.90 2.34 11.10
CA ASP A 26 15.31 1.05 11.38
C ASP A 26 14.53 0.66 10.12
N ASP A 27 15.11 -0.21 9.29
CA ASP A 27 14.51 -0.70 8.03
C ASP A 27 13.18 -1.47 8.25
N THR A 28 12.75 -1.59 9.52
CA THR A 28 11.52 -2.17 9.99
C THR A 28 10.37 -1.17 10.23
N GLU A 29 10.63 0.14 10.24
CA GLU A 29 9.58 1.14 10.48
C GLU A 29 8.98 1.66 9.15
N LEU A 30 7.80 1.13 8.84
CA LEU A 30 6.95 1.36 7.65
C LEU A 30 7.07 2.76 7.04
N VAL A 31 7.67 2.90 5.86
CA VAL A 31 7.50 4.12 5.06
C VAL A 31 6.25 3.93 4.20
N GLU A 32 5.05 4.25 4.71
CA GLU A 32 3.87 4.42 3.85
C GLU A 32 3.51 5.90 3.75
N PRO A 33 3.63 6.52 2.56
CA PRO A 33 2.91 7.76 2.31
C PRO A 33 1.68 7.51 1.43
N LEU A 34 1.81 6.80 0.30
CA LEU A 34 0.67 6.37 -0.55
C LEU A 34 1.18 5.55 -1.75
N PHE A 35 2.18 6.10 -2.43
CA PHE A 35 2.83 5.49 -3.60
C PHE A 35 4.08 4.68 -3.23
N LEU A 36 4.53 4.72 -1.98
CA LEU A 36 5.70 3.98 -1.48
C LEU A 36 5.29 2.88 -0.49
N ASP A 37 4.11 2.30 -0.68
CA ASP A 37 3.52 1.24 0.15
C ASP A 37 4.26 -0.11 0.13
N THR A 38 5.42 -0.17 -0.51
CA THR A 38 6.21 -1.38 -0.71
C THR A 38 7.42 -1.36 0.21
N SER A 39 7.49 -2.31 1.14
CA SER A 39 8.59 -2.41 2.10
C SER A 39 9.92 -2.74 1.40
N VAL A 40 10.99 -2.04 1.78
CA VAL A 40 12.37 -2.37 1.36
C VAL A 40 12.72 -3.82 1.75
N HIS A 41 12.27 -4.27 2.91
CA HIS A 41 12.48 -5.63 3.38
C HIS A 41 11.85 -6.66 2.42
N ASP A 42 10.64 -6.40 1.96
CA ASP A 42 9.92 -7.31 1.05
C ASP A 42 10.58 -7.38 -0.33
N VAL A 43 11.07 -6.24 -0.83
CA VAL A 43 11.80 -6.17 -2.12
C VAL A 43 13.13 -6.92 -2.03
N THR A 44 13.87 -6.72 -0.93
CA THR A 44 15.21 -7.28 -0.73
C THR A 44 15.19 -8.79 -0.48
N ASN A 45 14.20 -9.28 0.27
CA ASN A 45 14.11 -10.70 0.60
C ASN A 45 13.36 -11.53 -0.45
N HIS A 46 12.95 -10.91 -1.55
CA HIS A 46 12.14 -11.54 -2.60
C HIS A 46 10.97 -12.33 -2.01
N THR A 47 10.24 -11.69 -1.08
CA THR A 47 9.15 -12.35 -0.36
C THR A 47 8.19 -13.01 -1.35
N GLU A 48 7.84 -14.27 -1.09
CA GLU A 48 7.12 -15.14 -2.03
C GLU A 48 5.86 -14.44 -2.59
N GLY A 49 5.83 -14.22 -3.91
CA GLY A 49 4.69 -13.60 -4.60
C GLY A 49 4.80 -12.11 -4.93
N MET A 50 5.93 -11.45 -4.68
CA MET A 50 6.29 -10.16 -5.28
C MET A 50 7.40 -10.39 -6.31
N PRO A 51 7.10 -10.60 -7.60
CA PRO A 51 8.13 -10.65 -8.63
C PRO A 51 8.70 -9.24 -8.79
N SER A 52 9.78 -8.93 -8.08
CA SER A 52 10.53 -7.69 -8.22
C SER A 52 11.53 -7.83 -9.38
N PHE A 53 11.36 -7.02 -10.42
CA PHE A 53 12.20 -7.11 -11.62
C PHE A 53 13.40 -6.18 -11.53
N GLU A 54 14.59 -6.73 -11.77
CA GLU A 54 15.80 -5.92 -11.89
C GLU A 54 15.86 -5.18 -13.24
N PRO A 55 16.49 -3.99 -13.30
CA PRO A 55 17.23 -3.30 -12.23
C PRO A 55 16.36 -2.48 -11.26
N TRP A 56 15.04 -2.49 -11.45
CA TRP A 56 14.12 -1.57 -10.77
C TRP A 56 13.96 -1.88 -9.28
N ALA A 57 14.06 -3.14 -8.89
CA ALA A 57 14.05 -3.55 -7.49
C ALA A 57 15.20 -2.93 -6.70
N SER A 58 16.43 -3.07 -7.21
CA SER A 58 17.62 -2.46 -6.61
C SER A 58 17.54 -0.93 -6.62
N GLN A 59 17.02 -0.33 -7.70
CA GLN A 59 16.84 1.12 -7.78
C GLN A 59 15.79 1.65 -6.80
N TYR A 60 14.70 0.92 -6.58
CA TYR A 60 13.67 1.26 -5.61
C TYR A 60 14.27 1.35 -4.20
N VAL A 61 14.98 0.31 -3.78
CA VAL A 61 15.61 0.25 -2.44
C VAL A 61 16.61 1.39 -2.25
N ALA A 62 17.50 1.61 -3.23
CA ALA A 62 18.47 2.69 -3.17
C ALA A 62 17.79 4.07 -3.08
N ALA A 63 16.77 4.31 -3.91
CA ALA A 63 16.03 5.57 -3.93
C ALA A 63 15.29 5.84 -2.61
N ILE A 64 14.73 4.81 -1.96
CA ILE A 64 14.12 4.94 -0.64
C ILE A 64 15.16 5.37 0.42
N HIS A 65 16.30 4.67 0.50
CA HIS A 65 17.35 5.00 1.47
C HIS A 65 17.95 6.39 1.27
N GLU A 66 18.10 6.80 0.01
CA GLU A 66 18.64 8.11 -0.37
C GLU A 66 17.58 9.22 -0.35
N LYS A 67 16.32 8.89 0.00
CA LYS A 67 15.18 9.82 0.00
C LYS A 67 14.92 10.48 -1.35
N ARG A 68 15.22 9.79 -2.46
CA ARG A 68 14.86 10.20 -3.82
C ARG A 68 13.46 9.68 -4.15
N PHE A 69 12.43 10.33 -3.61
CA PHE A 69 11.07 9.77 -3.62
C PHE A 69 10.45 9.68 -5.02
N GLY A 70 10.74 10.61 -5.93
CA GLY A 70 10.31 10.55 -7.33
C GLY A 70 10.90 9.33 -8.03
N ASP A 71 12.21 9.10 -7.84
CA ASP A 71 12.90 7.91 -8.34
C ASP A 71 12.31 6.61 -7.77
N ALA A 72 11.98 6.59 -6.48
CA ALA A 72 11.37 5.43 -5.83
C ALA A 72 9.97 5.12 -6.38
N ILE A 73 9.10 6.13 -6.55
CA ILE A 73 7.77 5.94 -7.14
C ILE A 73 7.90 5.41 -8.57
N TRP A 74 8.81 5.99 -9.36
CA TRP A 74 9.09 5.55 -10.73
C TRP A 74 9.54 4.09 -10.79
N ALA A 75 10.51 3.73 -9.95
CA ALA A 75 11.04 2.37 -9.86
C ALA A 75 9.96 1.37 -9.44
N ARG A 76 9.06 1.73 -8.51
CA ARG A 76 7.95 0.86 -8.09
C ARG A 76 7.04 0.45 -9.25
N TYR A 77 6.64 1.39 -10.10
CA TYR A 77 5.79 1.07 -11.25
C TYR A 77 6.49 0.16 -12.27
N HIS A 78 7.81 0.27 -12.42
CA HIS A 78 8.57 -0.61 -13.31
C HIS A 78 8.86 -1.99 -12.70
N MET A 79 9.11 -2.02 -11.39
CA MET A 79 9.36 -3.24 -10.62
C MET A 79 8.12 -4.12 -10.55
N LEU A 80 6.92 -3.54 -10.47
CA LEU A 80 5.67 -4.29 -10.24
C LEU A 80 4.71 -4.31 -11.44
N GLY A 81 4.83 -3.36 -12.37
CA GLY A 81 3.82 -3.10 -13.41
C GLY A 81 4.03 -3.80 -14.76
N GLU A 82 4.95 -4.75 -14.86
CA GLU A 82 5.32 -5.43 -16.13
C GLU A 82 5.45 -4.44 -17.31
N VAL A 83 6.22 -3.37 -17.14
CA VAL A 83 6.33 -2.30 -18.14
C VAL A 83 7.02 -2.83 -19.40
N LYS A 84 6.30 -2.83 -20.53
CA LYS A 84 6.81 -3.24 -21.85
C LYS A 84 6.64 -2.09 -22.82
N ASN A 85 7.73 -1.68 -23.48
CA ASN A 85 7.74 -0.55 -24.42
C ASN A 85 7.18 0.77 -23.83
N GLY A 86 7.41 1.01 -22.53
CA GLY A 86 6.93 2.21 -21.83
C GLY A 86 5.46 2.21 -21.45
N ILE A 87 4.74 1.12 -21.74
CA ILE A 87 3.34 0.92 -21.40
C ILE A 87 3.26 -0.01 -20.19
N VAL A 88 2.39 0.32 -19.24
CA VAL A 88 2.20 -0.47 -18.01
C VAL A 88 1.32 -1.68 -18.31
N GLY A 89 1.86 -2.89 -18.23
CA GLY A 89 1.14 -4.15 -18.46
C GLY A 89 0.35 -4.15 -19.78
N ASP A 90 -0.92 -4.56 -19.71
CA ASP A 90 -1.89 -4.53 -20.83
C ASP A 90 -2.77 -3.26 -20.84
N THR A 91 -2.27 -2.15 -20.28
CA THR A 91 -2.94 -0.85 -20.39
C THR A 91 -2.64 -0.20 -21.75
N ASN A 92 -3.29 0.93 -22.03
CA ASN A 92 -2.84 1.87 -23.07
C ASN A 92 -2.16 3.11 -22.45
N LEU A 93 -1.76 3.01 -21.18
CA LEU A 93 -1.22 4.12 -20.41
C LEU A 93 0.29 3.97 -20.26
N THR A 94 0.96 5.09 -20.43
CA THR A 94 2.34 5.25 -19.97
C THR A 94 2.41 5.18 -18.44
N VAL A 95 3.61 5.02 -17.91
CA VAL A 95 3.85 5.01 -16.46
C VAL A 95 3.42 6.34 -15.82
N LEU A 96 3.71 7.48 -16.46
CA LEU A 96 3.30 8.79 -15.96
C LEU A 96 1.78 8.97 -15.97
N GLU A 97 1.10 8.51 -17.03
CA GLU A 97 -0.37 8.54 -17.06
C GLU A 97 -0.99 7.66 -15.97
N SER A 98 -0.41 6.49 -15.72
CA SER A 98 -0.85 5.60 -14.63
C SER A 98 -0.67 6.24 -13.25
N ILE A 99 0.49 6.86 -13.00
CA ILE A 99 0.75 7.61 -11.76
C ILE A 99 -0.24 8.76 -11.61
N LYS A 100 -0.51 9.50 -12.69
CA LYS A 100 -1.45 10.62 -12.68
C LYS A 100 -2.86 10.17 -12.32
N GLU A 101 -3.35 9.09 -12.92
CA GLU A 101 -4.67 8.54 -12.63
C GLU A 101 -4.79 8.08 -11.18
N ASP A 102 -3.79 7.36 -10.67
CA ASP A 102 -3.78 6.93 -9.27
C ASP A 102 -3.73 8.15 -8.34
N ALA A 103 -2.96 9.19 -8.66
CA ALA A 103 -2.91 10.45 -7.89
C ALA A 103 -4.27 11.17 -7.89
N MET A 104 -4.98 11.19 -9.02
CA MET A 104 -6.35 11.72 -9.09
C MET A 104 -7.30 10.92 -8.19
N GLY A 105 -7.21 9.60 -8.21
CA GLY A 105 -8.03 8.71 -7.39
C GLY A 105 -7.77 8.91 -5.90
N TYR A 106 -6.51 8.93 -5.49
CA TYR A 106 -6.13 9.19 -4.11
C TYR A 106 -6.58 10.58 -3.64
N LYS A 107 -6.37 11.63 -4.45
CA LYS A 107 -6.81 12.99 -4.10
C LYS A 107 -8.33 13.09 -3.95
N ALA A 108 -9.09 12.29 -4.70
CA ALA A 108 -10.55 12.28 -4.64
C ALA A 108 -11.09 11.47 -3.44
N TYR A 109 -10.48 10.33 -3.12
CA TYR A 109 -11.06 9.34 -2.20
C TYR A 109 -10.28 9.11 -0.90
N ALA A 110 -9.02 9.56 -0.83
CA ALA A 110 -8.12 9.44 0.32
C ALA A 110 -7.35 10.76 0.51
N ALA A 111 -8.10 11.88 0.56
CA ALA A 111 -7.51 13.21 0.49
C ALA A 111 -6.59 13.54 1.67
N GLU A 112 -6.89 13.02 2.86
CA GLU A 112 -6.05 13.22 4.06
C GLU A 112 -4.71 12.51 3.90
N GLU A 113 -4.71 11.22 3.54
CA GLU A 113 -3.49 10.46 3.28
C GLU A 113 -2.72 11.01 2.07
N PHE A 114 -3.43 11.52 1.05
CA PHE A 114 -2.79 12.18 -0.09
C PHE A 114 -2.03 13.43 0.33
N VAL A 115 -2.59 14.24 1.23
CA VAL A 115 -1.91 15.43 1.78
C VAL A 115 -0.73 15.03 2.66
N GLU A 116 -0.89 14.02 3.50
CA GLU A 116 0.20 13.46 4.32
C GLU A 116 1.34 12.97 3.44
N ALA A 117 1.04 12.23 2.36
CA ALA A 117 2.02 11.75 1.41
C ALA A 117 2.82 12.88 0.76
N LEU A 118 2.14 13.94 0.33
CA LEU A 118 2.81 15.13 -0.23
C LEU A 118 3.74 15.81 0.78
N SER A 119 3.38 15.83 2.06
CA SER A 119 4.24 16.39 3.11
C SER A 119 5.55 15.61 3.28
N ILE A 120 5.51 14.29 3.10
CA ILE A 120 6.70 13.43 3.11
C ILE A 120 7.52 13.66 1.85
N TYR A 121 6.88 13.67 0.67
CA TYR A 121 7.57 13.86 -0.61
C TYR A 121 8.23 15.23 -0.76
N ALA A 122 7.74 16.25 -0.05
CA ALA A 122 8.37 17.57 0.00
C ALA A 122 9.79 17.54 0.59
N ASN A 123 10.15 16.49 1.33
CA ASN A 123 11.48 16.28 1.90
C ASN A 123 12.36 15.38 1.01
N THR A 124 12.11 15.34 -0.30
CA THR A 124 12.95 14.59 -1.24
C THR A 124 14.36 15.16 -1.31
N SER A 125 15.34 14.31 -1.58
CA SER A 125 16.75 14.70 -1.75
C SER A 125 16.95 15.51 -3.04
N ASN A 126 17.96 16.38 -3.05
CA ASN A 126 18.30 17.18 -4.24
C ASN A 126 18.91 16.36 -5.38
N GLU A 127 19.25 15.10 -5.08
CA GLU A 127 19.77 14.13 -6.01
C GLU A 127 18.65 13.33 -6.72
N ASP A 128 17.38 13.57 -6.37
CA ASP A 128 16.22 12.97 -7.03
C ASP A 128 16.14 13.39 -8.51
N THR A 129 16.19 12.42 -9.40
CA THR A 129 16.21 12.67 -10.85
C THR A 129 14.83 12.69 -11.49
N ARG A 130 13.78 12.35 -10.72
CA ARG A 130 12.40 12.23 -11.20
C ARG A 130 11.47 13.15 -10.42
N THR A 131 11.90 14.40 -10.22
CA THR A 131 11.06 15.47 -9.67
C THR A 131 9.81 15.72 -10.51
N ASP A 132 9.84 15.39 -11.81
CA ASP A 132 8.67 15.41 -12.70
C ASP A 132 7.52 14.52 -12.20
N VAL A 133 7.82 13.39 -11.55
CA VAL A 133 6.83 12.51 -10.93
C VAL A 133 6.18 13.19 -9.72
N LEU A 134 6.97 13.86 -8.88
CA LEU A 134 6.47 14.56 -7.69
C LEU A 134 5.65 15.81 -8.07
N ASP A 135 6.09 16.54 -9.09
CA ASP A 135 5.38 17.67 -9.67
C ASP A 135 4.03 17.24 -10.27
N LEU A 136 4.02 16.09 -10.95
CA LEU A 136 2.79 15.52 -11.51
C LEU A 136 1.76 15.20 -10.41
N ILE A 137 2.20 14.55 -9.33
CA ILE A 137 1.33 14.16 -8.21
C ILE A 137 0.84 15.40 -7.48
N SER A 138 1.71 16.33 -7.10
CA SER A 138 1.34 17.54 -6.34
C SER A 138 0.37 18.45 -7.10
N ASN A 139 0.56 18.62 -8.40
CA ASN A 139 -0.25 19.48 -9.26
C ASN A 139 -1.50 18.79 -9.82
N VAL A 140 -1.76 17.55 -9.44
CA VAL A 140 -2.87 16.79 -10.02
C VAL A 140 -4.21 17.47 -9.71
N THR A 141 -5.01 17.75 -10.74
CA THR A 141 -6.37 18.27 -10.58
C THR A 141 -7.37 17.15 -10.70
N VAL A 142 -8.35 17.10 -9.81
CA VAL A 142 -9.50 16.21 -9.88
C VAL A 142 -10.44 16.72 -10.99
N LYS A 143 -10.09 16.48 -12.25
CA LYS A 143 -10.94 16.78 -13.40
C LYS A 143 -11.46 15.48 -13.99
N ASN A 144 -12.78 15.32 -13.99
CA ASN A 144 -13.46 14.17 -14.56
C ASN A 144 -12.95 12.82 -14.04
N VAL A 145 -13.04 12.61 -12.72
CA VAL A 145 -12.79 11.31 -12.09
C VAL A 145 -13.95 10.33 -12.26
N SER A 146 -14.97 10.63 -13.07
CA SER A 146 -16.08 9.70 -13.34
C SER A 146 -15.63 8.42 -14.06
N HIS A 147 -14.56 8.46 -14.85
CA HIS A 147 -13.92 7.23 -15.37
C HIS A 147 -13.06 6.52 -14.31
N LEU A 148 -12.59 7.24 -13.27
CA LEU A 148 -12.10 6.59 -12.05
C LEU A 148 -13.28 6.10 -11.22
N GLU A 149 -14.49 6.63 -11.43
CA GLU A 149 -15.72 5.99 -10.99
C GLU A 149 -16.07 4.78 -11.85
N ASP A 150 -15.56 4.65 -13.08
CA ASP A 150 -15.51 3.34 -13.76
C ASP A 150 -14.48 2.41 -13.09
N ARG A 151 -13.49 2.93 -12.35
CA ARG A 151 -12.73 2.14 -11.35
C ARG A 151 -13.49 1.99 -10.01
N THR A 152 -14.42 2.89 -9.65
CA THR A 152 -15.40 2.69 -8.56
C THR A 152 -16.64 1.89 -8.98
N THR A 153 -16.75 1.48 -10.26
CA THR A 153 -17.62 0.39 -10.73
C THR A 153 -16.97 -0.94 -10.39
N PHE A 154 -16.61 -1.10 -9.12
CA PHE A 154 -16.69 -2.43 -8.55
C PHE A 154 -18.16 -2.81 -8.59
N GLY A 155 -18.60 -3.35 -9.73
CA GLY A 155 -19.79 -4.16 -9.75
C GLY A 155 -19.69 -5.10 -8.55
N ILE A 156 -20.81 -5.38 -7.91
CA ILE A 156 -20.82 -6.42 -6.89
C ILE A 156 -21.94 -7.36 -7.24
N GLN A 157 -21.69 -8.63 -7.02
CA GLN A 157 -22.70 -9.67 -7.14
C GLN A 157 -22.90 -10.28 -5.77
N CYS A 158 -24.13 -10.14 -5.27
CA CYS A 158 -24.53 -10.77 -4.03
C CYS A 158 -24.74 -12.26 -4.24
N SER A 159 -24.24 -13.06 -3.30
CA SER A 159 -24.26 -14.52 -3.43
C SER A 159 -25.26 -15.16 -2.48
N GLY A 160 -25.99 -16.12 -3.06
CA GLY A 160 -26.81 -17.14 -2.38
C GLY A 160 -26.07 -17.92 -1.28
N ASN A 161 -24.77 -18.13 -1.49
CA ASN A 161 -23.97 -19.18 -0.87
C ASN A 161 -22.89 -18.60 0.06
N HIS A 162 -22.31 -19.45 0.92
CA HIS A 162 -21.18 -19.10 1.80
C HIS A 162 -21.44 -17.86 2.67
N LEU A 163 -22.57 -17.87 3.38
CA LEU A 163 -23.07 -16.75 4.15
C LEU A 163 -22.31 -16.56 5.48
N ALA A 164 -21.58 -15.45 5.59
CA ALA A 164 -20.93 -15.02 6.82
C ALA A 164 -21.88 -14.19 7.69
N PHE A 165 -21.68 -14.17 9.02
CA PHE A 165 -22.38 -13.21 9.88
C PHE A 165 -21.94 -11.78 9.55
N ARG A 166 -22.91 -10.87 9.35
CA ARG A 166 -22.62 -9.45 9.09
C ARG A 166 -21.70 -8.86 10.16
N SER A 167 -21.95 -9.16 11.43
CA SER A 167 -21.12 -8.69 12.56
C SER A 167 -19.65 -9.14 12.46
N SER A 168 -19.37 -10.33 11.93
CA SER A 168 -18.01 -10.80 11.68
C SER A 168 -17.34 -10.00 10.56
N CYS A 169 -18.06 -9.72 9.48
CA CYS A 169 -17.56 -8.95 8.36
C CYS A 169 -17.35 -7.47 8.71
N TYR A 170 -18.27 -6.86 9.47
CA TYR A 170 -18.11 -5.50 9.97
C TYR A 170 -16.83 -5.35 10.80
N ARG A 171 -16.61 -6.27 11.76
CA ARG A 171 -15.40 -6.26 12.60
C ARG A 171 -14.12 -6.49 11.78
N LEU A 172 -14.18 -7.38 10.79
CA LEU A 172 -13.08 -7.59 9.85
C LEU A 172 -12.71 -6.28 9.14
N LEU A 173 -13.70 -5.57 8.59
CA LEU A 173 -13.47 -4.33 7.84
C LEU A 173 -13.03 -3.18 8.75
N ASP A 174 -13.50 -3.14 10.00
CA ASP A 174 -13.03 -2.19 11.01
C ASP A 174 -11.57 -2.43 11.38
N LEU A 175 -11.15 -3.70 11.57
CA LEU A 175 -9.75 -4.03 11.82
C LEU A 175 -8.85 -3.74 10.62
N MET A 176 -9.33 -4.07 9.42
CA MET A 176 -8.64 -3.68 8.19
C MET A 176 -8.33 -2.18 8.19
N SER A 177 -9.30 -1.32 8.53
CA SER A 177 -9.09 0.14 8.55
C SER A 177 -8.01 0.63 9.53
N LYS A 178 -7.63 -0.21 10.50
CA LYS A 178 -6.62 0.10 11.53
C LYS A 178 -5.27 -0.51 11.23
N GLU A 179 -5.23 -1.70 10.65
CA GLU A 179 -4.00 -2.49 10.48
C GLU A 179 -3.43 -2.50 9.05
N LYS A 180 -4.14 -1.88 8.09
CA LYS A 180 -3.70 -1.56 6.71
C LYS A 180 -2.61 -2.52 6.16
N LEU A 181 -2.99 -3.75 5.83
CA LEU A 181 -2.05 -4.79 5.40
C LEU A 181 -1.81 -4.77 3.88
N TYR A 182 -0.54 -4.84 3.46
CA TYR A 182 -0.18 -5.13 2.07
C TYR A 182 -0.79 -6.45 1.59
N ILE A 183 -1.43 -6.41 0.41
CA ILE A 183 -2.16 -7.55 -0.16
C ILE A 183 -1.26 -8.41 -1.05
N GLY A 184 -0.58 -7.84 -2.04
CA GLY A 184 0.33 -8.60 -2.93
C GLY A 184 -0.29 -9.88 -3.49
N ALA A 185 0.48 -10.97 -3.57
CA ALA A 185 -0.06 -12.27 -3.98
C ALA A 185 -0.99 -12.95 -2.95
N ARG A 186 -1.27 -12.34 -1.78
CA ARG A 186 -2.13 -12.96 -0.76
C ARG A 186 -3.53 -13.16 -1.31
N ARG A 187 -4.05 -14.37 -1.11
CA ARG A 187 -5.42 -14.73 -1.48
C ARG A 187 -6.39 -14.51 -0.33
N ARG A 188 -5.92 -14.60 0.91
CA ARG A 188 -6.67 -14.25 2.12
C ARG A 188 -6.03 -13.00 2.69
N VAL A 189 -6.77 -11.90 2.64
CA VAL A 189 -6.32 -10.61 3.17
C VAL A 189 -6.57 -10.57 4.67
N TYR A 190 -7.78 -10.95 5.08
CA TYR A 190 -8.20 -10.90 6.47
C TYR A 190 -9.25 -11.98 6.79
N ALA A 191 -9.32 -12.41 8.04
CA ALA A 191 -10.31 -13.37 8.50
C ALA A 191 -10.70 -13.12 9.96
N ILE A 192 -12.01 -12.99 10.22
CA ILE A 192 -12.56 -12.86 11.57
C ILE A 192 -13.78 -13.76 11.68
N ASN A 193 -13.72 -14.71 12.61
CA ASN A 193 -14.80 -15.65 12.89
C ASN A 193 -15.34 -16.31 11.60
N SER A 194 -16.56 -15.95 11.22
CA SER A 194 -17.26 -16.51 10.06
C SER A 194 -17.01 -15.77 8.75
N CYS A 195 -16.21 -14.69 8.74
CA CYS A 195 -16.02 -13.84 7.58
C CYS A 195 -14.56 -13.80 7.13
N HIS A 196 -14.37 -13.86 5.82
CA HIS A 196 -13.10 -13.79 5.14
C HIS A 196 -13.17 -12.75 4.02
N LEU A 197 -12.18 -11.87 3.98
CA LEU A 197 -11.91 -11.03 2.81
C LEU A 197 -10.81 -11.69 1.99
N MET A 198 -11.19 -12.12 0.80
CA MET A 198 -10.35 -12.89 -0.10
C MET A 198 -10.13 -12.12 -1.39
N VAL A 199 -8.96 -12.29 -2.00
CA VAL A 199 -8.64 -11.79 -3.33
C VAL A 199 -8.39 -12.98 -4.26
N GLY A 200 -8.76 -12.81 -5.52
CA GLY A 200 -8.68 -13.80 -6.58
C GLY A 200 -7.25 -14.30 -6.79
N PRO A 201 -7.09 -15.38 -7.56
CA PRO A 201 -5.78 -15.97 -7.77
C PRO A 201 -4.79 -14.92 -8.27
N PRO A 202 -3.52 -14.98 -7.83
CA PRO A 202 -2.47 -14.19 -8.46
C PRO A 202 -2.51 -14.40 -9.98
N ARG A 203 -2.26 -13.35 -10.77
CA ARG A 203 -2.21 -13.38 -12.24
C ARG A 203 -3.56 -13.48 -12.98
N GLN A 204 -4.69 -13.32 -12.30
CA GLN A 204 -6.02 -13.26 -12.94
C GLN A 204 -6.59 -11.83 -13.07
N GLY A 205 -5.75 -10.82 -12.93
CA GLY A 205 -6.09 -9.40 -12.98
C GLY A 205 -4.99 -8.57 -12.30
N ARG A 206 -5.07 -7.24 -12.40
CA ARG A 206 -4.11 -6.34 -11.72
C ARG A 206 -4.18 -6.54 -10.20
N ASP A 207 -3.05 -6.30 -9.53
CA ASP A 207 -3.01 -6.38 -8.08
C ASP A 207 -4.00 -5.37 -7.44
N VAL A 208 -4.47 -5.69 -6.24
CA VAL A 208 -5.49 -4.96 -5.51
C VAL A 208 -4.82 -4.30 -4.32
N THR A 209 -4.90 -2.97 -4.23
CA THR A 209 -4.42 -2.25 -3.05
C THR A 209 -5.29 -2.58 -1.84
N TYR A 210 -4.71 -2.43 -0.64
CA TYR A 210 -5.45 -2.54 0.62
C TYR A 210 -6.77 -1.72 0.58
N TYR A 211 -6.68 -0.46 0.15
CA TYR A 211 -7.81 0.46 0.06
C TYR A 211 -8.90 -0.05 -0.89
N THR A 212 -8.51 -0.59 -2.04
CA THR A 212 -9.45 -1.17 -3.00
C THR A 212 -10.18 -2.36 -2.39
N ALA A 213 -9.45 -3.28 -1.77
CA ALA A 213 -10.06 -4.46 -1.16
C ALA A 213 -10.98 -4.11 0.01
N HIS A 214 -10.60 -3.12 0.83
CA HIS A 214 -11.42 -2.60 1.92
C HIS A 214 -12.70 -1.95 1.40
N ALA A 215 -12.60 -1.05 0.41
CA ALA A 215 -13.75 -0.36 -0.19
C ALA A 215 -14.75 -1.34 -0.81
N VAL A 216 -14.28 -2.32 -1.59
CA VAL A 216 -15.14 -3.38 -2.15
C VAL A 216 -15.75 -4.25 -1.06
N GLY A 217 -14.98 -4.57 -0.02
CA GLY A 217 -15.49 -5.25 1.16
C GLY A 217 -16.65 -4.50 1.83
N ARG A 218 -16.53 -3.18 2.02
CA ARG A 218 -17.60 -2.33 2.57
C ARG A 218 -18.85 -2.32 1.67
N LEU A 219 -18.68 -2.17 0.36
CA LEU A 219 -19.78 -2.23 -0.59
C LEU A 219 -20.54 -3.57 -0.53
N ILE A 220 -19.83 -4.70 -0.48
CA ILE A 220 -20.45 -6.03 -0.35
C ILE A 220 -21.16 -6.17 1.00
N GLU A 221 -20.56 -5.69 2.08
CA GLU A 221 -21.16 -5.71 3.43
C GLU A 221 -22.49 -4.97 3.46
N GLU A 222 -22.53 -3.77 2.89
CA GLU A 222 -23.69 -2.88 2.92
C GLU A 222 -24.81 -3.38 2.00
N GLN A 223 -24.47 -3.76 0.76
CA GLN A 223 -25.46 -4.04 -0.28
C GLN A 223 -25.86 -5.52 -0.39
N CYS A 224 -25.03 -6.46 0.08
CA CYS A 224 -25.34 -7.89 0.08
C CYS A 224 -25.79 -8.44 1.44
N SER A 225 -26.00 -7.55 2.41
CA SER A 225 -26.61 -7.88 3.70
C SER A 225 -28.06 -8.33 3.53
N ARG A 226 -28.38 -9.52 4.06
CA ARG A 226 -29.74 -10.07 4.02
C ARG A 226 -30.00 -11.02 5.18
N VAL A 227 -31.26 -11.25 5.50
CA VAL A 227 -31.69 -12.26 6.47
C VAL A 227 -32.17 -13.49 5.68
N PRO A 228 -31.44 -14.61 5.69
CA PRO A 228 -31.87 -15.83 5.00
C PRO A 228 -33.10 -16.44 5.67
N SER A 229 -33.98 -17.07 4.91
CA SER A 229 -35.24 -17.66 5.42
C SER A 229 -35.05 -18.73 6.51
N CYS A 230 -33.88 -19.38 6.57
CA CYS A 230 -33.55 -20.38 7.60
C CYS A 230 -33.27 -19.79 8.99
N CYS A 231 -33.00 -18.49 9.08
CA CYS A 231 -32.10 -17.98 10.11
C CYS A 231 -32.44 -16.54 10.52
N ASN A 232 -32.44 -16.23 11.82
CA ASN A 232 -32.82 -14.91 12.35
C ASN A 232 -31.65 -13.89 12.43
N ALA A 233 -30.57 -14.11 11.67
CA ALA A 233 -29.37 -13.28 11.73
C ALA A 233 -29.02 -12.71 10.35
N VAL A 234 -28.59 -11.44 10.32
CA VAL A 234 -28.13 -10.81 9.08
C VAL A 234 -26.83 -11.45 8.62
N LYS A 235 -26.82 -11.86 7.35
CA LYS A 235 -25.71 -12.51 6.68
C LYS A 235 -25.24 -11.71 5.47
N VAL A 236 -23.98 -11.87 5.15
CA VAL A 236 -23.31 -11.23 4.01
C VAL A 236 -22.60 -12.29 3.18
N SER A 237 -22.72 -12.18 1.87
CA SER A 237 -21.86 -12.88 0.91
C SER A 237 -21.92 -12.18 -0.43
N GLY A 238 -20.77 -11.86 -0.99
CA GLY A 238 -20.68 -11.27 -2.31
C GLY A 238 -19.25 -11.17 -2.81
N TYR A 239 -19.14 -10.69 -4.04
CA TYR A 239 -17.87 -10.56 -4.74
C TYR A 239 -17.91 -9.47 -5.81
N SER A 240 -16.76 -8.90 -6.14
CA SER A 240 -16.62 -8.09 -7.35
C SER A 240 -16.61 -8.99 -8.59
N PRO A 241 -17.14 -8.56 -9.75
CA PRO A 241 -17.08 -9.30 -10.99
C PRO A 241 -15.62 -9.45 -11.38
N MET A 242 -15.34 -10.54 -12.07
CA MET A 242 -14.03 -10.72 -12.70
C MET A 242 -13.95 -9.73 -13.87
N ASN A 243 -13.02 -8.80 -13.81
CA ASN A 243 -12.73 -7.87 -14.91
C ASN A 243 -11.20 -7.78 -15.10
N SER A 244 -10.77 -7.30 -16.27
CA SER A 244 -9.34 -7.10 -16.57
C SER A 244 -8.67 -6.01 -15.73
N GLY A 245 -9.46 -5.27 -14.94
CA GLY A 245 -9.02 -4.11 -14.16
C GLY A 245 -8.42 -4.46 -12.80
N HIS A 246 -8.86 -5.54 -12.14
CA HIS A 246 -8.36 -5.94 -10.82
C HIS A 246 -8.61 -7.43 -10.52
N ARG A 247 -7.83 -8.04 -9.61
CA ARG A 247 -8.15 -9.38 -9.09
C ARG A 247 -9.51 -9.36 -8.38
N LYS A 248 -10.26 -10.45 -8.48
CA LYS A 248 -11.57 -10.61 -7.85
C LYS A 248 -11.49 -10.37 -6.34
N ILE A 249 -12.43 -9.68 -5.73
CA ILE A 249 -12.48 -9.48 -4.27
C ILE A 249 -13.76 -10.12 -3.76
N CYS A 250 -13.68 -10.91 -2.70
CA CYS A 250 -14.81 -11.62 -2.11
C CYS A 250 -14.87 -11.34 -0.62
N LEU A 251 -16.09 -11.15 -0.12
CA LEU A 251 -16.38 -11.07 1.31
C LEU A 251 -17.47 -12.10 1.63
N SER A 252 -17.09 -13.18 2.32
CA SER A 252 -17.99 -14.32 2.57
C SER A 252 -17.45 -15.25 3.67
N SER A 253 -18.14 -16.36 3.95
CA SER A 253 -17.64 -17.41 4.84
C SER A 253 -16.69 -18.40 4.14
N LYS A 254 -16.41 -18.19 2.85
CA LYS A 254 -15.55 -19.09 2.06
C LYS A 254 -14.08 -18.75 2.30
N SER A 255 -13.32 -19.75 2.72
CA SER A 255 -11.90 -19.61 3.07
C SER A 255 -10.94 -20.16 1.99
N SER A 256 -11.47 -20.83 0.96
CA SER A 256 -10.72 -21.56 -0.09
C SER A 256 -10.44 -20.75 -1.36
N GLY A 257 -10.88 -19.49 -1.42
CA GLY A 257 -10.53 -18.56 -2.49
C GLY A 257 -11.72 -17.77 -3.04
N CYS A 258 -11.38 -16.74 -3.81
CA CYS A 258 -12.29 -15.90 -4.55
C CYS A 258 -12.19 -16.29 -6.04
N TYR A 259 -13.22 -16.95 -6.58
CA TYR A 259 -13.29 -17.42 -7.97
C TYR A 259 -14.56 -16.86 -8.60
#